data_AF-A0A5N4DTK8-F1
#
_entry.id   AF-A0A5N4DTK8-F1
#
_cell.length_a   1.000
_cell.length_b   1.000
_cell.length_c   1.000
_cell.angle_alpha   90.00
_cell.angle_beta   90.00
_cell.angle_gamma   90.00
#
_symmetry.space_group_name_H-M   'P 1'
#
loop_
_entity.id
_entity.type
_entity.pdbx_description
1 polymer ?
#
loop_
_entity_poly.entity_id
_entity_poly.type
_entity_poly.pdbx_seq_one_letter_code
_entity_poly.pdbx_strand_id
1 'polypeptide(L)'
;MRNVPEAFKGAKKGTVYLTSYRVIFLSKEKDAMQSFMMPFYLMKDCEIKQPVFGANYIKGTVKAEAGGGWEGSASYKLTFMAGGAIEFGQRMLQVASQACRVTSGMYPCPPGYAYPLPPPEFYPGPPMMDGAMGYVQPPPPPYPGPMEPAVSSPDVPSTPAAEAKAAEAAASA
;
A
#
# COMPACT_ATOMS: atom_id res chain seq x y z
N MET A 1 -14.28 -27.47 -15.96
CA MET A 1 -13.45 -27.41 -14.74
C MET A 1 -12.89 -26.00 -14.63
N ARG A 2 -13.15 -25.27 -13.53
CA ARG A 2 -12.56 -23.93 -13.34
C ARG A 2 -11.05 -24.14 -13.12
N ASN A 3 -10.22 -23.58 -14.00
CA ASN A 3 -8.77 -23.67 -13.87
C ASN A 3 -8.33 -22.82 -12.67
N VAL A 4 -7.75 -23.46 -11.66
CA VAL A 4 -7.10 -22.75 -10.55
C VAL A 4 -5.76 -22.21 -11.07
N PRO A 5 -5.49 -20.90 -10.93
CA PRO A 5 -4.21 -20.31 -11.31
C PRO A 5 -3.03 -21.11 -10.75
N GLU A 6 -1.98 -21.32 -11.54
CA GLU A 6 -0.79 -22.08 -11.12
C GLU A 6 -0.17 -21.49 -9.85
N ALA A 7 -0.21 -20.16 -9.72
CA ALA A 7 0.21 -19.43 -8.53
C ALA A 7 -0.46 -19.95 -7.23
N PHE A 8 -1.70 -20.45 -7.29
CA PHE A 8 -2.44 -20.94 -6.12
C PHE A 8 -2.22 -22.43 -5.83
N LYS A 9 -1.40 -23.13 -6.62
CA LYS A 9 -1.11 -24.55 -6.41
C LYS A 9 0.04 -24.76 -5.44
N GLY A 10 -0.12 -25.76 -4.56
CA GLY A 10 0.92 -26.17 -3.61
C GLY A 10 1.08 -25.22 -2.41
N ALA A 11 2.03 -25.56 -1.53
CA ALA A 11 2.38 -24.74 -0.38
C ALA A 11 3.49 -23.75 -0.75
N LYS A 12 3.31 -22.48 -0.38
CA LYS A 12 4.28 -21.41 -0.63
C LYS A 12 5.00 -21.05 0.66
N LYS A 13 6.31 -20.79 0.59
CA LYS A 13 7.12 -20.35 1.72
C LYS A 13 7.47 -18.88 1.55
N GLY A 14 7.29 -18.10 2.60
CA GLY A 14 7.48 -16.66 2.52
C GLY A 14 7.19 -15.95 3.83
N THR A 15 7.13 -14.63 3.73
CA THR A 15 6.83 -13.73 4.84
C THR A 15 5.42 -13.19 4.67
N VAL A 16 4.69 -13.05 5.78
CA VAL A 16 3.38 -12.42 5.79
C VAL A 16 3.44 -11.10 6.56
N TYR A 17 2.88 -10.05 5.97
CA TYR A 17 2.82 -8.71 6.52
C TYR A 17 1.36 -8.36 6.83
N LEU A 18 1.16 -7.74 7.99
CA LEU A 18 -0.12 -7.17 8.39
C LEU A 18 -0.07 -5.66 8.24
N THR A 19 -1.03 -5.10 7.52
CA THR A 19 -1.20 -3.64 7.37
C THR A 19 -2.59 -3.25 7.89
N SER A 20 -2.88 -1.94 7.93
CA SER A 20 -4.17 -1.41 8.38
C SER A 20 -5.39 -1.88 7.57
N TYR A 21 -5.19 -2.34 6.34
CA TYR A 21 -6.31 -2.65 5.42
C TYR A 21 -6.22 -4.02 4.75
N ARG A 22 -5.08 -4.70 4.85
CA ARG A 22 -4.80 -5.93 4.11
C ARG A 22 -3.69 -6.76 4.74
N VAL A 23 -3.73 -8.04 4.41
CA VAL A 23 -2.63 -8.99 4.60
C VAL A 23 -1.87 -9.12 3.29
N ILE A 24 -0.55 -9.15 3.34
CA ILE A 24 0.30 -9.30 2.16
C ILE A 24 1.25 -10.48 2.40
N PHE A 25 1.20 -11.47 1.53
CA PHE A 25 2.19 -12.53 1.45
C PHE A 25 3.26 -12.17 0.42
N LEU A 26 4.52 -12.36 0.78
CA LEU A 26 5.68 -12.22 -0.10
C LEU A 26 6.44 -13.54 -0.11
N SER A 27 6.61 -14.14 -1.28
CA SER A 27 7.39 -15.37 -1.43
C SER A 27 8.87 -15.10 -1.14
N LYS A 28 9.53 -16.05 -0.47
CA LYS A 28 10.97 -16.02 -0.24
C LYS A 28 11.75 -16.60 -1.41
N GLU A 29 11.13 -17.54 -2.13
CA GLU A 29 11.74 -18.27 -3.23
C GLU A 29 11.14 -17.84 -4.57
N LYS A 30 11.78 -18.22 -5.67
CA LYS A 30 11.31 -17.94 -7.02
C LYS A 30 10.13 -18.85 -7.36
N ASP A 31 8.96 -18.48 -6.85
CA ASP A 31 7.70 -19.21 -6.99
C ASP A 31 6.76 -18.55 -8.01
N ALA A 32 5.84 -19.30 -8.62
CA ALA A 32 4.83 -18.74 -9.51
C ALA A 32 3.98 -17.63 -8.83
N MET A 33 3.73 -17.75 -7.52
CA MET A 33 3.22 -16.69 -6.67
C MET A 33 4.37 -15.91 -6.02
N GLN A 34 4.74 -14.78 -6.60
CA GLN A 34 5.74 -13.88 -6.00
C GLN A 34 5.19 -13.11 -4.80
N SER A 35 3.95 -12.62 -4.92
CA SER A 35 3.25 -11.95 -3.84
C SER A 35 1.76 -12.17 -3.95
N PHE A 36 1.05 -12.15 -2.82
CA PHE A 36 -0.40 -12.22 -2.80
C PHE A 36 -1.00 -11.27 -1.77
N MET A 37 -1.90 -10.42 -2.23
CA MET A 37 -2.57 -9.43 -1.41
C MET A 37 -3.99 -9.87 -1.08
N MET A 38 -4.36 -9.77 0.19
CA MET A 38 -5.69 -10.11 0.70
C MET A 38 -6.25 -8.91 1.48
N PRO A 39 -7.09 -8.08 0.85
CA PRO A 39 -7.80 -6.99 1.53
C PRO A 39 -8.83 -7.52 2.51
N PHE A 40 -8.95 -6.91 3.70
CA PHE A 40 -9.87 -7.40 4.74
C PHE A 40 -11.33 -7.43 4.30
N TYR A 41 -11.74 -6.52 3.42
CA TYR A 41 -13.12 -6.45 2.93
C TYR A 41 -13.48 -7.62 1.98
N LEU A 42 -12.48 -8.32 1.41
CA LEU A 42 -12.65 -9.51 0.58
C LEU A 42 -12.41 -10.82 1.35
N MET A 43 -11.86 -10.73 2.56
CA MET A 43 -11.58 -11.88 3.42
C MET A 43 -12.82 -12.28 4.22
N LYS A 44 -13.04 -13.59 4.35
CA LYS A 44 -14.14 -14.21 5.08
C LYS A 44 -13.64 -15.42 5.88
N ASP A 45 -14.40 -15.79 6.90
CA ASP A 45 -14.19 -17.02 7.67
C ASP A 45 -12.76 -17.15 8.23
N CYS A 46 -12.18 -16.02 8.66
CA CYS A 46 -10.84 -15.94 9.24
C CYS A 46 -10.84 -16.58 10.64
N GLU A 47 -10.17 -17.72 10.77
CA GLU A 47 -10.15 -18.50 12.02
C GLU A 47 -8.71 -18.88 12.39
N ILE A 48 -8.35 -18.64 13.65
CA ILE A 48 -7.07 -19.07 14.23
C ILE A 48 -7.27 -20.47 14.81
N LYS A 49 -6.49 -21.43 14.34
CA LYS A 49 -6.50 -22.82 14.81
C LYS A 49 -5.22 -23.11 15.57
N GLN A 50 -5.41 -23.58 16.81
CA GLN A 50 -4.35 -23.96 17.73
C GLN A 50 -4.44 -25.46 18.04
N PRO A 51 -3.94 -26.33 17.15
CA PRO A 51 -3.91 -27.75 17.43
C PRO A 51 -2.91 -28.04 18.56
N VAL A 52 -3.25 -28.98 19.46
CA VAL A 52 -2.36 -29.42 20.55
C VAL A 52 -1.08 -30.06 19.98
N PHE A 53 -1.20 -30.73 18.83
CA PHE A 53 -0.10 -31.31 18.08
C PHE A 53 0.00 -30.66 16.70
N GLY A 54 1.13 -30.00 16.44
CA GLY A 54 1.42 -29.34 15.17
C GLY A 54 1.55 -27.82 15.31
N ALA A 55 1.80 -27.16 14.18
CA ALA A 55 1.96 -25.71 14.15
C ALA A 55 0.60 -25.00 14.10
N ASN A 56 0.50 -23.89 14.83
CA ASN A 56 -0.64 -22.99 14.77
C ASN A 56 -0.79 -22.41 13.36
N TYR A 57 -2.04 -22.30 12.90
CA TYR A 57 -2.34 -21.79 11.58
C TYR A 57 -3.58 -20.89 11.60
N ILE A 58 -3.64 -20.01 10.61
CA ILE A 58 -4.80 -19.16 10.34
C ILE A 58 -5.36 -19.62 9.00
N LYS A 59 -6.66 -19.89 8.95
CA LYS A 59 -7.35 -20.20 7.69
C LYS A 59 -8.43 -19.16 7.41
N GLY A 60 -8.81 -19.06 6.15
CA GLY A 60 -9.93 -18.26 5.71
C GLY A 60 -10.13 -18.37 4.22
N THR A 61 -11.05 -17.59 3.70
CA THR A 61 -11.33 -17.49 2.26
C THR A 61 -11.22 -16.04 1.83
N VAL A 62 -10.60 -15.79 0.68
CA VAL A 62 -10.54 -14.46 0.06
C VAL A 62 -11.27 -14.51 -1.28
N LYS A 63 -12.08 -13.49 -1.55
CA LYS A 63 -12.73 -13.32 -2.86
C LYS A 63 -11.81 -12.60 -3.83
N ALA A 64 -11.93 -12.91 -5.11
CA ALA A 64 -11.26 -12.16 -6.16
C ALA A 64 -11.74 -10.71 -6.19
N GLU A 65 -10.81 -9.77 -6.31
CA GLU A 65 -11.08 -8.37 -6.57
C GLU A 65 -11.42 -8.18 -8.06
N ALA A 66 -12.36 -7.29 -8.38
CA ALA A 66 -12.69 -6.98 -9.76
C ALA A 66 -11.45 -6.41 -10.47
N GLY A 67 -11.06 -7.01 -11.60
CA GLY A 67 -9.84 -6.63 -12.32
C GLY A 67 -8.53 -7.16 -11.72
N GLY A 68 -8.57 -7.98 -10.66
CA GLY A 68 -7.39 -8.52 -9.98
C GLY A 68 -6.67 -9.67 -10.71
N GLY A 69 -7.01 -9.95 -11.97
CA GLY A 69 -6.36 -10.98 -12.79
C GLY A 69 -6.74 -12.44 -12.48
N TRP A 70 -7.71 -12.67 -11.60
CA TRP A 70 -8.31 -13.98 -11.33
C TRP A 70 -9.76 -13.82 -10.90
N GLU A 71 -10.53 -14.92 -10.91
CA GLU A 71 -11.96 -14.91 -10.57
C GLU A 71 -12.31 -15.96 -9.52
N GLY A 72 -13.39 -15.70 -8.78
CA GLY A 72 -13.94 -16.63 -7.79
C GLY A 72 -13.47 -16.36 -6.36
N SER A 73 -13.09 -17.41 -5.65
CA SER A 73 -12.64 -17.33 -4.25
C SER A 73 -11.54 -18.35 -4.00
N ALA A 74 -10.58 -17.98 -3.17
CA ALA A 74 -9.43 -18.81 -2.81
C ALA A 74 -9.44 -19.05 -1.29
N SER A 75 -9.37 -20.30 -0.89
CA SER A 75 -9.15 -20.65 0.52
C SER A 75 -7.66 -20.65 0.82
N TYR A 76 -7.26 -19.99 1.90
CA TYR A 76 -5.87 -19.91 2.32
C TYR A 76 -5.67 -20.56 3.69
N LYS A 77 -4.46 -21.06 3.91
CA LYS A 77 -3.99 -21.58 5.20
C LYS A 77 -2.57 -21.07 5.46
N LEU A 78 -2.44 -20.11 6.36
CA LEU A 78 -1.16 -19.55 6.80
C LEU A 78 -0.67 -20.35 8.01
N THR A 79 0.37 -21.15 7.84
CA THR A 79 0.93 -21.97 8.94
C THR A 79 2.23 -21.34 9.41
N PHE A 80 2.33 -21.04 10.71
CA PHE A 80 3.48 -20.32 11.27
C PHE A 80 4.44 -21.32 11.93
N MET A 81 5.44 -21.76 11.16
CA MET A 81 6.44 -22.72 11.64
C MET A 81 7.30 -22.18 12.78
N ALA A 82 7.56 -20.87 12.81
CA ALA A 82 8.39 -20.20 13.81
C ALA A 82 7.58 -19.62 14.99
N GLY A 83 6.27 -19.93 15.10
CA GLY A 83 5.38 -19.30 16.08
C GLY A 83 4.83 -17.94 15.60
N GLY A 84 4.16 -17.20 16.49
CA GLY A 84 3.57 -15.90 16.17
C GLY A 84 2.16 -15.93 15.57
N ALA A 85 1.59 -17.11 15.33
CA ALA A 85 0.25 -17.25 14.72
C ALA A 85 -0.86 -16.61 15.58
N ILE A 86 -0.73 -16.69 16.90
CA ILE A 86 -1.75 -16.21 17.84
C ILE A 86 -1.73 -14.69 17.84
N GLU A 87 -0.55 -14.10 18.04
CA GLU A 87 -0.34 -12.66 18.06
C GLU A 87 -0.72 -12.05 16.72
N PHE A 88 -0.27 -12.65 15.62
CA PHE A 88 -0.61 -12.20 14.28
C PHE A 88 -2.11 -12.30 14.01
N GLY A 89 -2.75 -13.43 14.37
CA GLY A 89 -4.18 -13.62 14.16
C GLY A 89 -5.03 -12.66 15.00
N GLN A 90 -4.67 -12.45 16.27
CA GLN A 90 -5.34 -11.48 17.14
C GLN A 90 -5.23 -10.06 16.59
N ARG A 91 -4.03 -9.65 16.15
CA ARG A 91 -3.83 -8.34 15.50
C ARG A 91 -4.58 -8.23 14.20
N MET A 92 -4.62 -9.30 13.39
CA MET A 92 -5.39 -9.32 12.15
C MET A 92 -6.88 -9.08 12.40
N LEU A 93 -7.49 -9.79 13.37
CA LEU A 93 -8.89 -9.61 13.72
C LEU A 93 -9.17 -8.20 14.25
N GLN A 94 -8.28 -7.66 15.08
CA GLN A 94 -8.37 -6.30 15.59
C GLN A 94 -8.37 -5.27 14.44
N VAL A 95 -7.45 -5.39 13.49
CA VAL A 95 -7.34 -4.44 12.37
C VAL A 95 -8.46 -4.64 11.35
N ALA A 96 -8.84 -5.89 11.05
CA ALA A 96 -9.96 -6.19 10.15
C ALA A 96 -11.28 -5.58 10.66
N SER A 97 -11.51 -5.63 11.99
CA SER A 97 -12.68 -5.00 12.60
C SER A 97 -12.70 -3.47 12.41
N GLN A 98 -11.54 -2.82 12.37
CA GLN A 98 -11.41 -1.39 12.15
C GLN A 98 -11.57 -1.04 10.67
N ALA A 99 -10.95 -1.81 9.76
CA ALA A 99 -11.07 -1.60 8.32
C ALA A 99 -12.51 -1.73 7.82
N CYS A 100 -13.28 -2.68 8.37
CA CYS A 100 -14.70 -2.87 8.04
C CYS A 100 -15.56 -1.65 8.45
N ARG A 101 -15.22 -0.97 9.56
CA ARG A 101 -15.91 0.25 9.99
C ARG A 101 -15.65 1.41 9.02
N VAL A 102 -14.41 1.54 8.53
CA VAL A 102 -14.02 2.60 7.58
C VAL A 102 -14.73 2.42 6.23
N THR A 103 -14.93 1.18 5.77
CA THR A 103 -15.68 0.91 4.53
C THR A 103 -17.19 1.16 4.65
N SER A 104 -17.71 1.22 5.88
CA SER A 104 -19.13 1.48 6.16
C SER A 104 -19.48 2.98 6.23
N GLY A 105 -18.57 3.88 5.83
CA GLY A 105 -18.83 5.33 5.81
C GLY A 105 -18.69 6.01 7.18
N MET A 106 -18.22 5.31 8.21
CA MET A 106 -17.94 5.90 9.53
C MET A 106 -16.43 6.04 9.70
N TYR A 107 -15.88 7.17 9.29
CA TYR A 107 -14.52 7.57 9.68
C TYR A 107 -14.54 7.97 11.16
N PRO A 108 -13.86 7.26 12.09
CA PRO A 108 -13.13 7.98 13.10
C PRO A 108 -11.88 8.53 12.40
N CYS A 109 -11.86 9.84 12.20
CA CYS A 109 -10.63 10.57 11.93
C CYS A 109 -9.56 10.09 12.94
N PRO A 110 -8.35 9.69 12.52
CA PRO A 110 -7.25 9.52 13.46
C PRO A 110 -7.10 10.84 14.24
N PRO A 111 -6.78 10.85 15.55
CA PRO A 111 -6.62 12.07 16.32
C PRO A 111 -5.35 12.82 15.87
N GLY A 112 -5.41 13.41 14.69
CA GLY A 112 -4.47 14.37 14.18
C GLY A 112 -4.84 15.72 14.78
N TYR A 113 -4.03 16.14 15.75
CA TYR A 113 -3.85 17.52 16.21
C TYR A 113 -4.94 18.50 15.76
N ALA A 114 -6.00 18.59 16.54
CA ALA A 114 -6.88 19.75 16.50
C ALA A 114 -6.01 20.96 16.88
N TYR A 115 -5.52 21.69 15.88
CA TYR A 115 -5.08 23.07 16.13
C TYR A 115 -6.31 23.80 16.64
N PRO A 116 -6.29 24.35 17.87
CA PRO A 116 -7.37 25.22 18.30
C PRO A 116 -7.44 26.37 17.30
N LEU A 117 -8.63 26.55 16.70
CA LEU A 117 -8.93 27.72 15.90
C LEU A 117 -8.61 28.95 16.76
N PRO A 118 -7.77 29.89 16.28
CA PRO A 118 -7.50 31.10 17.03
C PRO A 118 -8.81 31.87 17.23
N PRO A 119 -9.03 32.47 18.42
CA PRO A 119 -10.27 33.19 18.73
C PRO A 119 -10.51 34.32 17.70
N PRO A 120 -11.77 34.56 17.30
CA PRO A 120 -12.14 35.44 16.19
C PRO A 120 -11.88 36.94 16.40
N GLU A 121 -11.21 37.36 17.48
CA GLU A 121 -11.14 38.76 17.89
C GLU A 121 -9.96 39.56 17.28
N PHE A 122 -9.09 38.95 16.47
CA PHE A 122 -7.86 39.61 16.00
C PHE A 122 -7.87 40.13 14.56
N TYR A 123 -9.01 40.15 13.87
CA TYR A 123 -9.11 40.81 12.55
C TYR A 123 -10.35 41.70 12.47
N PRO A 124 -10.20 43.02 12.20
CA PRO A 124 -11.35 43.83 11.83
C PRO A 124 -11.84 43.32 10.48
N GLY A 125 -13.04 42.70 10.48
CA GLY A 125 -13.65 42.16 9.27
C GLY A 125 -13.90 43.26 8.22
N PRO A 126 -13.75 42.97 6.92
CA PRO A 126 -14.04 43.93 5.87
C PRO A 126 -15.56 44.19 5.79
N PRO A 127 -15.99 45.40 5.35
CA PRO A 127 -17.40 45.75 5.31
C PRO A 127 -18.16 44.81 4.36
N MET A 128 -19.29 44.30 4.82
CA MET A 128 -20.19 43.47 4.03
C MET A 128 -20.74 44.28 2.86
N MET A 129 -20.42 43.87 1.63
CA MET A 129 -21.08 44.36 0.43
C MET A 129 -21.90 43.23 -0.20
N ASP A 130 -23.17 43.54 -0.39
CA ASP A 130 -24.24 42.70 -0.88
C ASP A 130 -24.07 42.30 -2.36
N GLY A 131 -24.41 41.06 -2.69
CA GLY A 131 -24.84 40.66 -4.04
C GLY A 131 -23.75 40.21 -5.05
N ALA A 132 -23.83 38.92 -5.40
CA ALA A 132 -23.40 38.32 -6.67
C ALA A 132 -21.93 38.49 -7.13
N MET A 133 -21.09 37.49 -6.85
CA MET A 133 -19.99 37.05 -7.73
C MET A 133 -19.44 35.73 -7.20
N GLY A 134 -19.33 34.70 -8.05
CA GLY A 134 -18.75 33.42 -7.68
C GLY A 134 -17.32 33.55 -7.15
N TYR A 135 -16.97 32.73 -6.16
CA TYR A 135 -15.61 32.65 -5.62
C TYR A 135 -14.64 32.15 -6.70
N VAL A 136 -14.11 33.07 -7.51
CA VAL A 136 -12.87 32.81 -8.25
C VAL A 136 -11.76 32.89 -7.21
N GLN A 137 -11.36 31.73 -6.69
CA GLN A 137 -10.12 31.60 -5.95
C GLN A 137 -9.00 32.18 -6.83
N PRO A 138 -8.28 33.24 -6.40
CA PRO A 138 -7.10 33.68 -7.13
C PRO A 138 -6.08 32.53 -7.12
N PRO A 139 -5.35 32.28 -8.22
CA PRO A 139 -4.36 31.22 -8.25
C PRO A 139 -3.34 31.44 -7.12
N PRO A 140 -2.89 30.36 -6.45
CA PRO A 140 -1.91 30.48 -5.39
C PRO A 140 -0.65 31.19 -5.93
N PRO A 141 0.02 32.02 -5.10
CA PRO A 141 1.25 32.69 -5.51
C PRO A 141 2.29 31.65 -5.96
N PRO A 142 3.09 31.95 -7.00
CA PRO A 142 4.09 31.01 -7.48
C PRO A 142 5.10 30.72 -6.39
N TYR A 143 5.33 29.43 -6.12
CA TYR A 143 6.36 28.96 -5.20
C TYR A 143 7.73 29.52 -5.64
N PRO A 144 8.60 29.97 -4.71
CA PRO A 144 9.97 30.32 -5.05
C PRO A 144 10.67 29.07 -5.58
N GLY A 145 10.86 29.00 -6.91
CA GLY A 145 11.62 27.94 -7.55
C GLY A 145 13.11 28.00 -7.16
N PRO A 146 13.85 26.89 -7.28
CA PRO A 146 15.31 26.93 -7.18
C PRO A 146 15.87 27.90 -8.21
N MET A 147 16.83 28.72 -7.79
CA MET A 147 17.47 29.73 -8.62
C MET A 147 18.32 29.01 -9.67
N GLU A 148 17.83 28.91 -10.91
CA GLU A 148 18.63 28.45 -12.04
C GLU A 148 19.53 29.61 -12.52
N PRO A 149 20.85 29.45 -12.62
CA PRO A 149 21.69 30.44 -13.28
C PRO A 149 21.45 30.40 -14.80
N ALA A 150 21.05 31.54 -15.36
CA ALA A 150 20.99 31.75 -16.80
C ALA A 150 22.40 31.89 -17.39
N VAL A 151 22.63 31.32 -18.59
CA VAL A 151 22.96 32.06 -19.83
C VAL A 151 23.24 31.08 -20.98
N SER A 152 22.63 31.42 -22.11
CA SER A 152 22.71 30.94 -23.49
C SER A 152 23.95 30.18 -23.98
N SER A 153 23.68 29.21 -24.85
CA SER A 153 24.61 28.49 -25.74
C SER A 153 25.35 29.41 -26.73
N PRO A 154 26.50 28.98 -27.29
CA PRO A 154 26.43 28.45 -28.67
C PRO A 154 27.41 27.32 -29.03
N ASP A 155 26.97 26.51 -30.01
CA ASP A 155 27.69 25.64 -30.95
C ASP A 155 28.63 24.48 -30.50
N VAL A 156 28.44 23.34 -31.18
CA VAL A 156 29.10 22.02 -31.03
C VAL A 156 30.54 22.00 -31.61
N PRO A 157 31.42 21.06 -31.20
CA PRO A 157 31.48 19.77 -31.89
C PRO A 157 31.76 18.53 -31.00
N SER A 158 31.35 17.38 -31.51
CA SER A 158 31.51 16.02 -30.97
C SER A 158 32.93 15.64 -30.56
N THR A 159 33.09 14.92 -29.44
CA THR A 159 34.28 14.06 -29.18
C THR A 159 33.94 12.80 -28.37
N PRO A 160 34.65 11.67 -28.60
CA PRO A 160 34.20 10.31 -28.33
C PRO A 160 34.57 9.80 -26.92
N ALA A 161 34.13 10.50 -25.87
CA ALA A 161 34.43 10.12 -24.48
C ALA A 161 33.27 9.41 -23.75
N ALA A 162 32.19 9.07 -24.46
CA ALA A 162 31.02 8.38 -23.90
C ALA A 162 31.11 6.84 -23.99
N GLU A 163 32.20 6.29 -24.52
CA GLU A 163 32.33 4.85 -24.79
C GLU A 163 33.55 4.26 -24.05
N ALA A 164 33.57 4.33 -22.71
CA ALA A 164 34.61 3.68 -21.92
C ALA A 164 34.15 3.35 -20.48
N LYS A 165 33.06 2.59 -20.33
CA LYS A 165 32.86 1.75 -19.13
C LYS A 165 31.93 0.57 -19.37
N ALA A 166 32.20 -0.15 -20.46
CA ALA A 166 31.70 -1.50 -20.72
C ALA A 166 32.89 -2.40 -21.05
N ALA A 167 33.67 -2.79 -20.03
CA ALA A 167 34.70 -3.82 -20.16
C ALA A 167 35.20 -4.26 -18.77
N GLU A 168 34.47 -5.13 -18.08
CA GLU A 168 35.06 -5.97 -17.02
C GLU A 168 34.37 -7.33 -17.00
N ALA A 169 34.64 -8.11 -18.04
CA ALA A 169 34.45 -9.56 -18.07
C ALA A 169 35.54 -10.15 -18.98
N ALA A 170 36.18 -11.22 -18.50
CA ALA A 170 37.19 -12.06 -19.15
C ALA A 170 38.67 -11.68 -18.92
N ALA A 171 39.22 -12.14 -17.79
CA ALA A 171 40.61 -12.58 -17.72
C ALA A 171 40.80 -13.62 -16.60
N SER A 172 40.52 -14.89 -16.89
CA SER A 172 41.25 -16.01 -16.31
C SER A 172 41.16 -17.18 -17.27
N ALA A 173 42.07 -17.17 -18.24
CA ALA A 173 42.57 -18.35 -18.92
C ALA A 173 44.10 -18.32 -18.73
#